data_AF-A0A9E3KW65-F1
#
_entry.id   AF-A0A9E3KW65-F1
#
_cell.length_a   1.000
_cell.length_b   1.000
_cell.length_c   1.000
_cell.angle_alpha   90.00
_cell.angle_beta   90.00
_cell.angle_gamma   90.00
#
_symmetry.space_group_name_H-M   'P 1'
#
loop_
_entity.id
_entity.type
_entity.pdbx_description
1 polymer ?
#
loop_
_entity_poly.entity_id
_entity_poly.type
_entity_poly.pdbx_seq_one_letter_code
_entity_poly.pdbx_strand_id
1 'polypeptide(L)'
;MKLRPGALVPCLLACVLACFAALRAASAARRPAAAGCARVRSHADEWVASSVDALVRAARAAYERDEAEPAYTRLLGRLAGTVERCGLRQDASFVERHREFFDYVEAAAPAVLPDHELGFRVPDKQYFEETRAHVEIPDFLTERGFVRAASRTETLPRAKAYLRRLNEQRAPAEQLVFFSYTSRHLGTPDNTESFRRLLVVVPGDAARGVPERWVQFGVTDPRVRVRTRNVSVVASLARADGTSDVYFKDYYRTYRRDGSIPIEGRWELGEGDDNCVQCHKSGVLPIFPEAGSVSVDEHGAVEEVNRRFRGYGTPRFGGYLDASKFGPGLGASTAADRVARFGSGFRDSQVAGAMTCAACHRADYLGPLNWPMDSTLISSYVEGGQMPRGHELPEDARRELYERLVQEYFDADAKHPGIFKSWLLGRLR
;
A
#
# COMPACT_ATOMS: atom_id res chain seq x y z
N MET A 1 15.04 50.13 13.43
CA MET A 1 15.74 49.88 14.71
C MET A 1 16.71 48.71 14.52
N LYS A 2 18.01 48.98 14.59
CA LYS A 2 19.09 47.98 14.54
C LYS A 2 19.49 47.66 15.99
N LEU A 3 19.54 46.38 16.36
CA LEU A 3 20.19 45.94 17.60
C LEU A 3 21.43 45.10 17.24
N ARG A 4 22.54 45.43 17.92
CA ARG A 4 23.86 44.79 17.80
C ARG A 4 23.91 43.52 18.66
N PRO A 5 24.67 42.48 18.25
CA PRO A 5 24.98 41.33 19.09
C PRO A 5 26.29 41.56 19.84
N GLY A 6 26.31 41.30 21.14
CA GLY A 6 27.54 41.37 21.93
C GLY A 6 27.32 40.97 23.38
N ALA A 7 28.10 39.97 23.79
CA ALA A 7 28.28 39.46 25.16
C ALA A 7 27.13 38.63 25.73
N LEU A 8 27.37 37.33 25.87
CA LEU A 8 27.17 36.52 27.09
C LEU A 8 27.38 35.02 26.78
N VAL A 9 28.64 34.64 26.56
CA VAL A 9 29.16 33.26 26.67
C VAL A 9 30.46 33.43 27.45
N PRO A 10 30.46 33.26 28.79
CA PRO A 10 30.78 31.95 29.34
C PRO A 10 30.23 31.76 30.78
N CYS A 11 28.96 31.40 30.96
CA CYS A 11 28.47 30.96 32.29
C CYS A 11 27.44 29.82 32.24
N LEU A 12 26.94 29.47 31.05
CA LEU A 12 25.92 28.42 30.87
C LEU A 12 26.51 27.02 30.61
N LEU A 13 27.81 26.87 30.32
CA LEU A 13 28.40 25.56 30.08
C LEU A 13 28.67 24.72 31.35
N ALA A 14 28.80 25.36 32.52
CA ALA A 14 29.10 24.65 33.76
C ALA A 14 27.86 24.03 34.44
N CYS A 15 26.67 24.63 34.29
CA CYS A 15 25.43 24.08 34.86
C CYS A 15 24.81 22.95 34.03
N VAL A 16 25.07 22.87 32.72
CA VAL A 16 24.54 21.79 31.88
C VAL A 16 25.29 20.47 32.15
N LEU A 17 26.59 20.51 32.42
CA LEU A 17 27.38 19.29 32.68
C LEU A 17 27.08 18.63 34.05
N ALA A 18 26.64 19.40 35.06
CA ALA A 18 26.24 18.85 36.36
C ALA A 18 24.84 18.19 36.35
N CYS A 19 23.93 18.60 35.48
CA CYS A 19 22.63 17.94 35.31
C CYS A 19 22.71 16.63 34.51
N PHE A 20 23.71 16.46 33.64
CA PHE A 20 23.89 15.20 32.89
C PHE A 20 24.52 14.06 33.71
N ALA A 21 25.19 14.36 34.82
CA ALA A 21 25.76 13.34 35.71
C ALA A 21 24.71 12.74 36.67
N ALA A 22 23.72 13.53 37.11
CA ALA A 22 22.66 13.06 38.01
C ALA A 22 21.52 12.30 37.30
N LEU A 23 21.38 12.43 35.97
CA LEU A 23 20.40 11.68 35.16
C LEU A 23 20.89 10.31 34.66
N ARG A 24 22.16 9.94 34.90
CA ARG A 24 22.70 8.60 34.57
C ARG A 24 22.60 7.58 35.70
N ALA A 25 22.16 7.98 36.89
CA ALA A 25 22.04 7.10 38.06
C ALA A 25 20.59 6.70 38.40
N ALA A 26 19.62 7.00 37.54
CA ALA A 26 18.33 6.32 37.57
C ALA A 26 18.51 4.96 36.88
N SER A 27 19.12 4.02 37.60
CA SER A 27 19.04 2.58 37.32
C SER A 27 17.57 2.24 37.15
N ALA A 28 17.12 2.21 35.89
CA ALA A 28 15.86 1.61 35.51
C ALA A 28 15.88 0.19 36.08
N ALA A 29 15.13 -0.03 37.15
CA ALA A 29 14.84 -1.36 37.65
C ALA A 29 14.17 -2.11 36.49
N ARG A 30 14.98 -2.86 35.73
CA ARG A 30 14.52 -3.85 34.75
C ARG A 30 13.67 -4.85 35.52
N ARG A 31 12.37 -4.58 35.65
CA ARG A 31 11.40 -5.61 36.04
C ARG A 31 11.62 -6.81 35.11
N PRO A 32 11.62 -8.04 35.66
CA PRO A 32 12.25 -9.17 35.01
C PRO A 32 11.41 -9.58 33.80
N ALA A 33 11.92 -9.31 32.60
CA ALA A 33 11.36 -9.83 31.35
C ALA A 33 11.11 -11.35 31.42
N ALA A 34 11.90 -12.07 32.24
CA ALA A 34 11.77 -13.50 32.51
C ALA A 34 10.40 -13.91 33.08
N ALA A 35 9.81 -13.15 34.01
CA ALA A 35 8.51 -13.50 34.61
C ALA A 35 7.36 -13.35 33.59
N GLY A 36 7.45 -12.36 32.70
CA GLY A 36 6.50 -12.17 31.61
C GLY A 36 6.55 -13.32 30.60
N CYS A 37 7.76 -13.72 30.18
CA CYS A 37 7.92 -14.80 29.22
C CYS A 37 7.54 -16.18 29.77
N ALA A 38 7.81 -16.45 31.05
CA ALA A 38 7.35 -17.68 31.69
C ALA A 38 5.82 -17.81 31.63
N ARG A 39 5.08 -16.73 31.95
CA ARG A 39 3.62 -16.69 31.86
C ARG A 39 3.11 -16.85 30.43
N VAL A 40 3.72 -16.16 29.46
CA VAL A 40 3.32 -16.30 28.05
C VAL A 40 3.52 -17.74 27.57
N ARG A 41 4.63 -18.39 27.94
CA ARG A 41 4.89 -19.79 27.57
C ARG A 41 3.94 -20.77 28.27
N SER A 42 3.60 -20.55 29.53
CA SER A 42 2.68 -21.44 30.26
C SER A 42 1.21 -21.30 29.83
N HIS A 43 0.85 -20.18 29.20
CA HIS A 43 -0.50 -19.88 28.68
C HIS A 43 -0.45 -19.48 27.20
N ALA A 44 0.33 -20.22 26.40
CA ALA A 44 0.70 -19.80 25.05
C ALA A 44 -0.52 -19.69 24.11
N ASP A 45 -1.44 -20.65 24.17
CA ASP A 45 -2.65 -20.65 23.35
C ASP A 45 -3.62 -19.51 23.73
N GLU A 46 -3.80 -19.26 25.04
CA GLU A 46 -4.61 -18.13 25.54
C GLU A 46 -4.00 -16.77 25.15
N TRP A 47 -2.66 -16.68 25.16
CA TRP A 47 -1.94 -15.50 24.71
C TRP A 47 -2.13 -15.26 23.21
N VAL A 48 -2.07 -16.30 22.37
CA VAL A 48 -2.35 -16.16 20.92
C VAL A 48 -3.78 -15.72 20.70
N ALA A 49 -4.77 -16.39 21.32
CA ALA A 49 -6.18 -16.05 21.15
C ALA A 49 -6.49 -14.58 21.52
N SER A 50 -5.99 -14.11 22.65
CA SER A 50 -6.14 -12.72 23.08
C SER A 50 -5.37 -11.72 22.20
N SER A 51 -4.20 -12.12 21.68
CA SER A 51 -3.42 -11.32 20.74
C SER A 51 -4.13 -11.17 19.40
N VAL A 52 -4.75 -12.23 18.89
CA VAL A 52 -5.57 -12.21 17.67
C VAL A 52 -6.78 -11.29 17.85
N ASP A 53 -7.49 -11.36 18.98
CA ASP A 53 -8.62 -10.48 19.25
C ASP A 53 -8.21 -9.00 19.27
N ALA A 54 -7.10 -8.69 19.94
CA ALA A 54 -6.57 -7.33 19.98
C ALA A 54 -6.14 -6.86 18.57
N LEU A 55 -5.49 -7.74 17.81
CA LEU A 55 -4.99 -7.44 16.47
C LEU A 55 -6.12 -7.16 15.48
N VAL A 56 -7.16 -8.00 15.46
CA VAL A 56 -8.33 -7.84 14.57
C VAL A 56 -9.08 -6.54 14.88
N ARG A 57 -9.28 -6.22 16.16
CA ARG A 57 -9.92 -4.96 16.58
C ARG A 57 -9.08 -3.74 16.19
N ALA A 58 -7.76 -3.80 16.40
CA ALA A 58 -6.87 -2.71 16.03
C ALA A 58 -6.78 -2.52 14.50
N ALA A 59 -6.72 -3.63 13.75
CA ALA A 59 -6.72 -3.62 12.29
C ALA A 59 -8.02 -3.02 11.73
N ARG A 60 -9.19 -3.44 12.26
CA ARG A 60 -10.48 -2.85 11.89
C ARG A 60 -10.51 -1.35 12.16
N ALA A 61 -10.07 -0.93 13.35
CA ALA A 61 -10.06 0.47 13.72
C ALA A 61 -9.14 1.29 12.79
N ALA A 62 -7.98 0.76 12.42
CA ALA A 62 -7.04 1.38 11.48
C ALA A 62 -7.56 1.40 10.04
N TYR A 63 -8.32 0.38 9.62
CA TYR A 63 -8.99 0.35 8.32
C TYR A 63 -10.10 1.41 8.22
N GLU A 64 -10.88 1.59 9.29
CA GLU A 64 -11.98 2.55 9.32
C GLU A 64 -11.50 4.00 9.55
N ARG A 65 -10.32 4.20 10.16
CA ARG A 65 -9.80 5.52 10.56
C ARG A 65 -8.27 5.56 10.59
N ASP A 66 -7.70 6.47 9.81
CA ASP A 66 -6.24 6.67 9.72
C ASP A 66 -5.61 6.98 11.09
N GLU A 67 -6.29 7.71 11.98
CA GLU A 67 -5.74 8.05 13.31
C GLU A 67 -5.55 6.84 14.23
N ALA A 68 -6.15 5.69 13.90
CA ALA A 68 -5.98 4.46 14.64
C ALA A 68 -4.77 3.61 14.17
N GLU A 69 -4.18 3.92 13.01
CA GLU A 69 -3.01 3.22 12.49
C GLU A 69 -1.83 3.16 13.48
N PRO A 70 -1.44 4.26 14.17
CA PRO A 70 -0.36 4.19 15.15
C PRO A 70 -0.62 3.21 16.30
N ALA A 71 -1.88 2.99 16.69
CA ALA A 71 -2.23 2.03 17.73
C ALA A 71 -2.05 0.58 17.26
N TYR A 72 -2.41 0.30 16.02
CA TYR A 72 -2.19 -0.99 15.35
C TYR A 72 -0.70 -1.28 15.19
N THR A 73 0.08 -0.34 14.66
CA THR A 73 1.55 -0.44 14.50
C THR A 73 2.24 -0.69 15.85
N ARG A 74 1.87 0.05 16.90
CA ARG A 74 2.38 -0.21 18.26
C ARG A 74 2.03 -1.60 18.78
N LEU A 75 0.84 -2.12 18.46
CA LEU A 75 0.46 -3.48 18.85
C LEU A 75 1.32 -4.52 18.13
N LEU A 76 1.48 -4.41 16.81
CA LEU A 76 2.36 -5.28 16.03
C LEU A 76 3.79 -5.31 16.58
N GLY A 77 4.39 -4.14 16.83
CA GLY A 77 5.73 -4.08 17.41
C GLY A 77 5.84 -4.73 18.80
N ARG A 78 4.81 -4.60 19.64
CA ARG A 78 4.75 -5.31 20.93
C ARG A 78 4.65 -6.82 20.76
N LEU A 79 3.84 -7.30 19.82
CA LEU A 79 3.68 -8.73 19.53
C LEU A 79 4.98 -9.32 18.99
N ALA A 80 5.54 -8.73 17.93
CA ALA A 80 6.82 -9.15 17.34
C ALA A 80 7.94 -9.18 18.39
N GLY A 81 8.08 -8.11 19.18
CA GLY A 81 9.07 -8.08 20.25
C GLY A 81 8.81 -9.10 21.38
N THR A 82 7.56 -9.49 21.62
CA THR A 82 7.25 -10.57 22.60
C THR A 82 7.61 -11.93 22.05
N VAL A 83 7.30 -12.19 20.78
CA VAL A 83 7.69 -13.43 20.07
C VAL A 83 9.21 -13.64 20.14
N GLU A 84 9.98 -12.59 19.85
CA GLU A 84 11.44 -12.60 19.89
C GLU A 84 11.97 -12.75 21.33
N ARG A 85 11.64 -11.83 22.24
CA ARG A 85 12.18 -11.81 23.62
C ARG A 85 11.84 -13.08 24.39
N CYS A 86 10.67 -13.66 24.15
CA CYS A 86 10.25 -14.89 24.82
C CYS A 86 10.62 -16.15 24.04
N GLY A 87 11.37 -16.05 22.94
CA GLY A 87 11.84 -17.19 22.16
C GLY A 87 10.72 -18.12 21.71
N LEU A 88 9.53 -17.59 21.43
CA LEU A 88 8.34 -18.41 21.15
C LEU A 88 8.50 -19.23 19.86
N ARG A 89 9.36 -18.78 18.95
CA ARG A 89 9.70 -19.49 17.70
C ARG A 89 10.60 -20.71 17.89
N GLN A 90 11.20 -20.89 19.07
CA GLN A 90 12.07 -22.03 19.36
C GLN A 90 11.26 -23.31 19.65
N ASP A 91 9.97 -23.17 19.99
CA ASP A 91 9.05 -24.29 20.12
C ASP A 91 8.36 -24.55 18.77
N ALA A 92 8.93 -25.47 17.98
CA ALA A 92 8.40 -25.83 16.67
C ALA A 92 6.96 -26.35 16.74
N SER A 93 6.59 -27.05 17.82
CA SER A 93 5.23 -27.57 17.98
C SER A 93 4.22 -26.43 18.18
N PHE A 94 4.60 -25.40 18.93
CA PHE A 94 3.76 -24.23 19.18
C PHE A 94 3.62 -23.37 17.93
N VAL A 95 4.72 -23.16 17.20
CA VAL A 95 4.70 -22.43 15.92
C VAL A 95 3.80 -23.14 14.92
N GLU A 96 3.89 -24.47 14.78
CA GLU A 96 3.07 -25.20 13.81
C GLU A 96 1.57 -25.07 14.09
N ARG A 97 1.18 -25.13 15.38
CA ARG A 97 -0.22 -24.95 15.81
C ARG A 97 -0.77 -23.55 15.52
N HIS A 98 0.06 -22.52 15.54
CA HIS A 98 -0.34 -21.12 15.35
C HIS A 98 0.39 -20.44 14.18
N ARG A 99 0.71 -21.21 13.15
CA ARG A 99 1.57 -20.77 12.05
C ARG A 99 1.08 -19.48 11.40
N GLU A 100 -0.22 -19.36 11.11
CA GLU A 100 -0.80 -18.16 10.48
C GLU A 100 -0.56 -16.91 11.31
N PHE A 101 -0.72 -17.00 12.63
CA PHE A 101 -0.45 -15.89 13.53
C PHE A 101 1.03 -15.48 13.49
N PHE A 102 1.96 -16.45 13.56
CA PHE A 102 3.38 -16.16 13.54
C PHE A 102 3.86 -15.61 12.20
N ASP A 103 3.42 -16.22 11.11
CA ASP A 103 3.68 -15.83 9.74
C ASP A 103 3.17 -14.40 9.49
N TYR A 104 1.96 -14.09 9.94
CA TYR A 104 1.38 -12.76 9.84
C TYR A 104 2.17 -11.70 10.61
N VAL A 105 2.46 -11.96 11.89
CA VAL A 105 3.17 -11.00 12.74
C VAL A 105 4.55 -10.70 12.16
N GLU A 106 5.26 -11.71 11.64
CA GLU A 106 6.55 -11.51 10.99
C GLU A 106 6.46 -10.77 9.66
N ALA A 107 5.43 -11.04 8.85
CA ALA A 107 5.26 -10.35 7.57
C ALA A 107 4.80 -8.90 7.73
N ALA A 108 4.01 -8.59 8.77
CA ALA A 108 3.44 -7.26 9.01
C ALA A 108 4.31 -6.36 9.91
N ALA A 109 5.18 -6.95 10.74
CA ALA A 109 6.04 -6.20 11.65
C ALA A 109 7.09 -5.28 10.97
N PRO A 110 7.63 -5.55 9.76
CA PRO A 110 8.67 -4.68 9.21
C PRO A 110 8.24 -3.22 9.07
N ALA A 111 6.95 -2.95 8.80
CA ALA A 111 6.40 -1.59 8.74
C ALA A 111 6.51 -0.79 10.06
N VAL A 112 6.97 -1.40 11.17
CA VAL A 112 7.21 -0.73 12.46
C VAL A 112 8.70 -0.49 12.73
N LEU A 113 9.57 -1.05 11.88
CA LEU A 113 11.02 -0.93 12.01
C LEU A 113 11.49 0.40 11.39
N PRO A 114 12.56 1.02 11.93
CA PRO A 114 13.22 2.13 11.25
C PRO A 114 13.71 1.72 9.87
N ASP A 115 13.65 2.63 8.89
CA ASP A 115 14.10 2.41 7.51
C ASP A 115 13.36 1.29 6.76
N HIS A 116 12.10 1.01 7.11
CA HIS A 116 11.23 -0.01 6.47
C HIS A 116 9.83 0.57 6.18
N GLU A 117 9.76 1.86 5.85
CA GLU A 117 8.53 2.58 5.58
C GLU A 117 7.72 1.94 4.45
N LEU A 118 8.37 1.28 3.48
CA LEU A 118 7.71 0.54 2.40
C LEU A 118 6.95 -0.71 2.89
N GLY A 119 7.18 -1.18 4.12
CA GLY A 119 6.58 -2.39 4.68
C GLY A 119 7.22 -3.71 4.20
N PHE A 120 8.42 -3.64 3.64
CA PHE A 120 9.19 -4.80 3.18
C PHE A 120 10.08 -5.40 4.25
N ARG A 121 10.55 -6.63 4.03
CA ARG A 121 11.45 -7.32 4.99
C ARG A 121 12.91 -6.82 4.98
N VAL A 122 13.25 -5.95 4.02
CA VAL A 122 14.59 -5.35 3.88
C VAL A 122 14.47 -3.84 4.08
N PRO A 123 15.54 -3.16 4.48
CA PRO A 123 15.51 -1.71 4.58
C PRO A 123 15.24 -1.04 3.23
N ASP A 124 14.55 0.10 3.25
CA ASP A 124 14.11 0.83 2.06
C ASP A 124 15.31 1.23 1.17
N LYS A 125 16.43 1.62 1.79
CA LYS A 125 17.69 1.87 1.08
C LYS A 125 18.13 0.68 0.24
N GLN A 126 18.14 -0.52 0.85
CA GLN A 126 18.55 -1.74 0.17
C GLN A 126 17.60 -2.03 -1.00
N TYR A 127 16.29 -1.92 -0.76
CA TYR A 127 15.29 -2.09 -1.82
C TYR A 127 15.54 -1.15 -3.00
N PHE A 128 15.75 0.15 -2.77
CA PHE A 128 15.96 1.11 -3.85
C PHE A 128 17.29 0.91 -4.58
N GLU A 129 18.36 0.51 -3.89
CA GLU A 129 19.63 0.19 -4.53
C GLU A 129 19.51 -1.03 -5.45
N GLU A 130 18.83 -2.08 -5.01
CA GLU A 130 18.65 -3.32 -5.78
C GLU A 130 17.66 -3.16 -6.94
N THR A 131 16.63 -2.31 -6.79
CA THR A 131 15.53 -2.20 -7.77
C THR A 131 15.64 -0.97 -8.66
N ARG A 132 16.65 -0.12 -8.49
CA ARG A 132 16.82 1.16 -9.21
C ARG A 132 16.55 1.05 -10.71
N ALA A 133 17.17 0.10 -11.39
CA ALA A 133 17.05 -0.07 -12.84
C ALA A 133 15.61 -0.45 -13.28
N HIS A 134 14.82 -1.04 -12.40
CA HIS A 134 13.43 -1.42 -12.69
C HIS A 134 12.47 -0.23 -12.56
N VAL A 135 12.73 0.69 -11.65
CA VAL A 135 11.82 1.80 -11.31
C VAL A 135 12.31 3.17 -11.77
N GLU A 136 13.44 3.26 -12.46
CA GLU A 136 13.97 4.51 -13.03
C GLU A 136 13.02 5.10 -14.08
N ILE A 137 12.81 6.42 -14.01
CA ILE A 137 12.01 7.16 -14.98
C ILE A 137 12.84 7.28 -16.28
N PRO A 138 12.34 6.84 -17.43
CA PRO A 138 13.05 7.01 -18.70
C PRO A 138 13.42 8.46 -19.00
N ASP A 139 14.62 8.70 -19.53
CA ASP A 139 15.20 10.04 -19.74
C ASP A 139 14.27 11.00 -20.51
N PHE A 140 13.58 10.51 -21.54
CA PHE A 140 12.64 11.32 -22.32
C PHE A 140 11.45 11.85 -21.49
N LEU A 141 11.15 11.22 -20.35
CA LEU A 141 10.13 11.66 -19.39
C LEU A 141 10.70 12.58 -18.30
N THR A 142 12.02 12.76 -18.22
CA THR A 142 12.68 13.72 -17.31
C THR A 142 13.14 15.00 -18.03
N GLU A 143 13.01 15.05 -19.37
CA GLU A 143 13.29 16.24 -20.16
C GLU A 143 12.52 17.47 -19.65
N ARG A 144 13.24 18.59 -19.46
CA ARG A 144 12.70 19.83 -18.89
C ARG A 144 11.41 20.31 -19.57
N GLY A 145 11.35 20.21 -20.90
CA GLY A 145 10.20 20.61 -21.70
C GLY A 145 8.97 19.75 -21.40
N PHE A 146 9.17 18.42 -21.33
CA PHE A 146 8.13 17.47 -21.02
C PHE A 146 7.64 17.62 -19.57
N VAL A 147 8.53 17.62 -18.57
CA VAL A 147 8.17 17.73 -17.15
C VAL A 147 7.37 19.01 -16.87
N ARG A 148 7.76 20.13 -17.50
CA ARG A 148 7.00 21.38 -17.41
C ARG A 148 5.60 21.23 -18.00
N ALA A 149 5.47 20.59 -19.15
CA ALA A 149 4.19 20.38 -19.82
C ALA A 149 3.28 19.40 -19.06
N ALA A 150 3.86 18.36 -18.45
CA ALA A 150 3.13 17.36 -17.66
C ALA A 150 2.70 17.87 -16.27
N SER A 151 3.18 19.03 -15.82
CA SER A 151 2.92 19.52 -14.47
C SER A 151 1.57 20.22 -14.28
N ARG A 152 0.93 20.68 -15.35
CA ARG A 152 -0.30 21.49 -15.27
C ARG A 152 -1.33 21.07 -16.30
N THR A 153 -2.60 21.23 -15.92
CA THR A 153 -3.75 20.91 -16.77
C THR A 153 -3.70 21.62 -18.12
N GLU A 154 -3.37 22.91 -18.13
CA GLU A 154 -3.36 23.73 -19.34
C GLU A 154 -2.27 23.32 -20.33
N THR A 155 -1.23 22.63 -19.87
CA THR A 155 -0.08 22.22 -20.69
C THR A 155 -0.07 20.74 -21.02
N LEU A 156 -1.01 19.95 -20.48
CA LEU A 156 -1.14 18.51 -20.78
C LEU A 156 -1.22 18.20 -22.29
N PRO A 157 -1.96 18.96 -23.13
CA PRO A 157 -1.96 18.71 -24.57
C PRO A 157 -0.57 18.75 -25.19
N ARG A 158 0.33 19.61 -24.68
CA ARG A 158 1.72 19.71 -25.17
C ARG A 158 2.56 18.50 -24.75
N ALA A 159 2.37 18.00 -23.53
CA ALA A 159 3.02 16.78 -23.06
C ALA A 159 2.58 15.57 -23.92
N LYS A 160 1.27 15.44 -24.15
CA LYS A 160 0.72 14.37 -25.00
C LYS A 160 1.18 14.47 -26.46
N ALA A 161 1.26 15.67 -27.02
CA ALA A 161 1.81 15.88 -28.36
C ALA A 161 3.30 15.48 -28.45
N TYR A 162 4.08 15.71 -27.40
CA TYR A 162 5.46 15.22 -27.33
C TYR A 162 5.52 13.69 -27.36
N LEU A 163 4.68 13.00 -26.58
CA LEU A 163 4.61 11.53 -26.56
C LEU A 163 4.13 10.94 -27.89
N ARG A 164 3.18 11.59 -28.59
CA ARG A 164 2.75 11.19 -29.94
C ARG A 164 3.91 11.23 -30.94
N ARG A 165 4.70 12.31 -30.94
CA ARG A 165 5.90 12.41 -31.79
C ARG A 165 6.95 11.35 -31.47
N LEU A 166 7.10 10.97 -30.21
CA LEU A 166 7.97 9.84 -29.85
C LEU A 166 7.43 8.52 -30.42
N ASN A 167 6.12 8.29 -30.35
CA ASN A 167 5.50 7.08 -30.90
C ASN A 167 5.62 6.97 -32.43
N GLU A 168 5.65 8.10 -33.16
CA GLU A 168 5.89 8.13 -34.61
C GLU A 168 7.27 7.59 -35.00
N GLN A 169 8.23 7.59 -34.07
CA GLN A 169 9.61 7.14 -34.29
C GLN A 169 9.89 5.75 -33.70
N ARG A 170 8.92 5.14 -33.02
CA ARG A 170 9.06 3.85 -32.32
C ARG A 170 8.46 2.71 -33.13
N ALA A 171 9.01 1.52 -32.99
CA ALA A 171 8.37 0.33 -33.53
C ALA A 171 7.01 0.09 -32.81
N PRO A 172 6.03 -0.57 -33.45
CA PRO A 172 4.71 -0.79 -32.85
C PRO A 172 4.74 -1.43 -31.45
N ALA A 173 5.65 -2.37 -31.20
CA ALA A 173 5.81 -3.03 -29.90
C ALA A 173 6.41 -2.12 -28.82
N GLU A 174 7.06 -1.02 -29.22
CA GLU A 174 7.75 -0.07 -28.33
C GLU A 174 6.95 1.21 -28.11
N GLN A 175 5.76 1.32 -28.73
CA GLN A 175 4.91 2.49 -28.60
C GLN A 175 4.36 2.63 -27.17
N LEU A 176 4.43 3.86 -26.70
CA LEU A 176 3.92 4.28 -25.40
C LEU A 176 2.39 4.29 -25.42
N VAL A 177 1.76 3.87 -24.32
CA VAL A 177 0.32 4.09 -24.10
C VAL A 177 0.18 5.21 -23.06
N PHE A 178 -0.57 6.27 -23.35
CA PHE A 178 -0.71 7.39 -22.43
C PHE A 178 -2.06 8.06 -22.54
N PHE A 179 -2.54 8.58 -21.42
CA PHE A 179 -3.77 9.36 -21.32
C PHE A 179 -3.76 10.19 -20.04
N SER A 180 -4.61 11.21 -20.00
CA SER A 180 -4.83 12.00 -18.79
C SER A 180 -6.18 11.67 -18.18
N TYR A 181 -6.25 11.58 -16.87
CA TYR A 181 -7.50 11.26 -16.17
C TYR A 181 -7.56 11.92 -14.79
N THR A 182 -8.75 11.97 -14.20
CA THR A 182 -8.91 12.27 -12.78
C THR A 182 -9.07 10.95 -12.03
N SER A 183 -8.14 10.67 -11.11
CA SER A 183 -8.28 9.61 -10.12
C SER A 183 -9.52 9.92 -9.29
N ARG A 184 -10.42 8.97 -9.13
CA ARG A 184 -11.64 9.23 -8.38
C ARG A 184 -11.41 9.33 -6.87
N HIS A 185 -10.31 8.75 -6.38
CA HIS A 185 -10.27 8.27 -4.99
C HIS A 185 -8.93 8.53 -4.30
N LEU A 186 -7.81 8.33 -5.01
CA LEU A 186 -6.48 8.59 -4.46
C LEU A 186 -5.95 9.93 -4.96
N GLY A 187 -5.73 10.85 -4.02
CA GLY A 187 -4.90 12.03 -4.22
C GLY A 187 -3.44 11.64 -4.46
N THR A 188 -2.55 12.62 -4.64
CA THR A 188 -1.11 12.32 -4.72
C THR A 188 -0.53 12.24 -3.30
N PRO A 189 0.52 11.45 -3.06
CA PRO A 189 1.22 11.42 -1.77
C PRO A 189 1.55 12.80 -1.19
N ASP A 190 1.91 13.77 -2.05
CA ASP A 190 2.25 15.13 -1.61
C ASP A 190 1.07 16.11 -1.56
N ASN A 191 -0.10 15.70 -2.05
CA ASN A 191 -1.30 16.54 -2.14
C ASN A 191 -2.55 15.68 -2.30
N THR A 192 -3.26 15.44 -1.20
CA THR A 192 -4.48 14.63 -1.17
C THR A 192 -5.65 15.25 -1.95
N GLU A 193 -5.57 16.55 -2.30
CA GLU A 193 -6.57 17.24 -3.12
C GLU A 193 -6.25 17.20 -4.62
N SER A 194 -5.07 16.70 -5.01
CA SER A 194 -4.69 16.58 -6.42
C SER A 194 -5.03 15.20 -6.95
N PHE A 195 -6.08 15.13 -7.77
CA PHE A 195 -6.58 13.87 -8.35
C PHE A 195 -6.20 13.68 -9.81
N ARG A 196 -5.82 14.75 -10.53
CA ARG A 196 -5.50 14.66 -11.95
C ARG A 196 -4.13 14.02 -12.18
N ARG A 197 -4.06 13.14 -13.17
CA ARG A 197 -2.85 12.38 -13.55
C ARG A 197 -2.63 12.43 -15.05
N LEU A 198 -1.36 12.34 -15.44
CA LEU A 198 -0.94 11.85 -16.75
C LEU A 198 -0.27 10.50 -16.52
N LEU A 199 -0.85 9.42 -17.05
CA LEU A 199 -0.22 8.10 -17.05
C LEU A 199 0.52 7.91 -18.38
N VAL A 200 1.75 7.41 -18.30
CA VAL A 200 2.54 6.94 -19.43
C VAL A 200 3.00 5.51 -19.14
N VAL A 201 2.49 4.55 -19.89
CA VAL A 201 2.93 3.15 -19.88
C VAL A 201 4.02 2.99 -20.93
N VAL A 202 5.21 2.65 -20.45
CA VAL A 202 6.42 2.42 -21.23
C VAL A 202 6.60 0.91 -21.37
N PRO A 203 6.46 0.33 -22.58
CA PRO A 203 6.59 -1.11 -22.78
C PRO A 203 7.93 -1.65 -22.27
N GLY A 204 7.89 -2.85 -21.69
CA GLY A 204 9.07 -3.61 -21.26
C GLY A 204 9.50 -4.66 -22.28
N ASP A 205 10.56 -5.39 -21.94
CA ASP A 205 11.04 -6.59 -22.61
C ASP A 205 11.45 -7.62 -21.56
N ALA A 206 10.51 -8.51 -21.22
CA ALA A 206 10.72 -9.53 -20.20
C ALA A 206 11.85 -10.51 -20.57
N ALA A 207 12.08 -10.77 -21.87
CA ALA A 207 13.17 -11.64 -22.32
C ALA A 207 14.54 -11.03 -22.04
N ARG A 208 14.62 -9.69 -21.95
CA ARG A 208 15.82 -8.95 -21.58
C ARG A 208 15.83 -8.48 -20.12
N GLY A 209 14.86 -8.89 -19.31
CA GLY A 209 14.73 -8.46 -17.92
C GLY A 209 14.34 -6.98 -17.76
N VAL A 210 13.78 -6.35 -18.80
CA VAL A 210 13.32 -4.96 -18.76
C VAL A 210 11.82 -4.95 -18.40
N PRO A 211 11.42 -4.38 -17.26
CA PRO A 211 10.01 -4.34 -16.88
C PRO A 211 9.22 -3.35 -17.74
N GLU A 212 7.93 -3.59 -17.89
CA GLU A 212 7.00 -2.55 -18.30
C GLU A 212 6.85 -1.55 -17.15
N ARG A 213 6.84 -0.24 -17.43
CA ARG A 213 6.78 0.81 -16.41
C ARG A 213 5.56 1.69 -16.61
N TRP A 214 4.82 1.90 -15.53
CA TRP A 214 3.67 2.80 -15.44
C TRP A 214 4.13 4.05 -14.71
N VAL A 215 4.43 5.10 -15.47
CA VAL A 215 4.89 6.38 -14.93
C VAL A 215 3.70 7.33 -14.82
N GLN A 216 3.31 7.65 -13.58
CA GLN A 216 2.19 8.52 -13.28
C GLN A 216 2.68 9.88 -12.81
N PHE A 217 2.38 10.92 -13.57
CA PHE A 217 2.64 12.30 -13.17
C PHE A 217 1.42 12.88 -12.48
N GLY A 218 1.58 13.31 -11.22
CA GLY A 218 0.59 14.17 -10.57
C GLY A 218 0.44 15.50 -11.33
N VAL A 219 -0.78 15.93 -11.62
CA VAL A 219 -1.04 17.19 -12.33
C VAL A 219 -1.67 18.17 -11.37
N THR A 220 -1.10 19.37 -11.27
CA THR A 220 -1.68 20.41 -10.43
C THR A 220 -3.05 20.79 -10.99
N ASP A 221 -4.09 20.63 -10.17
CA ASP A 221 -5.44 21.09 -10.51
C ASP A 221 -5.46 22.63 -10.52
N PRO A 222 -6.09 23.29 -11.50
CA PRO A 222 -6.16 24.75 -11.56
C PRO A 222 -6.74 25.40 -10.29
N ARG A 223 -7.55 24.67 -9.52
CA ARG A 223 -8.18 25.15 -8.28
C ARG A 223 -7.27 25.05 -7.06
N VAL A 224 -6.19 24.27 -7.14
CA VAL A 224 -5.32 23.98 -6.00
C VAL A 224 -4.13 24.92 -5.98
N ARG A 225 -3.86 25.51 -4.82
CA ARG A 225 -2.77 26.49 -4.65
C ARG A 225 -1.38 25.84 -4.61
N VAL A 226 -1.31 24.63 -4.07
CA VAL A 226 -0.05 23.89 -3.90
C VAL A 226 0.25 23.11 -5.18
N ARG A 227 1.47 23.22 -5.69
CA ARG A 227 1.90 22.45 -6.85
C ARG A 227 2.08 21.00 -6.47
N THR A 228 1.45 20.12 -7.22
CA THR A 228 1.70 18.68 -7.16
C THR A 228 3.14 18.39 -7.61
N ARG A 229 3.87 17.64 -6.81
CA ARG A 229 5.27 17.24 -7.01
C ARG A 229 5.37 15.78 -7.40
N ASN A 230 4.47 14.91 -6.93
CA ASN A 230 4.57 13.47 -7.10
C ASN A 230 4.68 13.01 -8.56
N VAL A 231 5.56 12.05 -8.77
CA VAL A 231 5.69 11.19 -9.95
C VAL A 231 5.88 9.77 -9.42
N SER A 232 4.94 8.88 -9.67
CA SER A 232 5.01 7.48 -9.20
C SER A 232 5.39 6.56 -10.35
N VAL A 233 6.30 5.62 -10.10
CA VAL A 233 6.63 4.54 -11.03
C VAL A 233 6.21 3.23 -10.41
N VAL A 234 5.37 2.48 -11.11
CA VAL A 234 5.09 1.07 -10.82
C VAL A 234 5.59 0.25 -12.01
N ALA A 235 6.40 -0.77 -11.77
CA ALA A 235 6.99 -1.60 -12.80
C ALA A 235 6.56 -3.05 -12.64
N SER A 236 6.36 -3.75 -13.76
CA SER A 236 5.92 -5.15 -13.80
C SER A 236 6.86 -5.94 -14.72
N LEU A 237 7.47 -7.00 -14.19
CA LEU A 237 8.36 -7.91 -14.92
C LEU A 237 7.77 -9.33 -14.92
N ALA A 238 7.17 -9.70 -16.05
CA ALA A 238 6.61 -11.02 -16.24
C ALA A 238 7.69 -12.12 -16.12
N ARG A 239 7.30 -13.24 -15.51
CA ARG A 239 8.11 -14.45 -15.34
C ARG A 239 7.55 -15.58 -16.18
N ALA A 240 8.39 -16.56 -16.49
CA ALA A 240 8.02 -17.72 -17.31
C ALA A 240 6.96 -18.63 -16.63
N ASP A 241 6.82 -18.55 -15.30
CA ASP A 241 5.86 -19.33 -14.52
C ASP A 241 4.47 -18.66 -14.40
N GLY A 242 4.21 -17.59 -15.16
CA GLY A 242 2.93 -16.89 -15.15
C GLY A 242 2.75 -15.93 -13.97
N THR A 243 3.82 -15.68 -13.19
CA THR A 243 3.85 -14.61 -12.18
C THR A 243 4.49 -13.34 -12.72
N SER A 244 4.40 -12.23 -11.99
CA SER A 244 5.12 -10.99 -12.32
C SER A 244 5.73 -10.37 -11.08
N ASP A 245 7.00 -9.98 -11.16
CA ASP A 245 7.60 -9.14 -10.12
C ASP A 245 7.17 -7.69 -10.29
N VAL A 246 6.68 -7.13 -9.19
CA VAL A 246 6.21 -5.76 -9.10
C VAL A 246 7.18 -4.94 -8.27
N TYR A 247 7.56 -3.79 -8.83
CA TYR A 247 8.44 -2.82 -8.19
C TYR A 247 7.75 -1.46 -8.18
N PHE A 248 8.09 -0.61 -7.21
CA PHE A 248 7.51 0.72 -7.12
C PHE A 248 8.52 1.72 -6.56
N LYS A 249 8.39 2.97 -6.98
CA LYS A 249 9.13 4.10 -6.40
C LYS A 249 8.38 5.40 -6.65
N ASP A 250 8.32 6.20 -5.60
CA ASP A 250 7.85 7.57 -5.69
C ASP A 250 9.01 8.56 -5.85
N TYR A 251 8.76 9.55 -6.70
CA TYR A 251 9.67 10.65 -6.99
C TYR A 251 8.95 11.97 -6.80
N TYR A 252 9.70 13.02 -6.46
CA TYR A 252 9.21 14.39 -6.41
C TYR A 252 9.90 15.28 -7.43
N ARG A 253 9.08 16.13 -8.05
CA ARG A 253 9.53 17.32 -8.76
C ARG A 253 9.96 18.38 -7.76
N THR A 254 11.13 18.97 -7.98
CA THR A 254 11.61 20.13 -7.22
C THR A 254 11.61 21.37 -8.10
N TYR A 255 10.72 22.33 -7.82
CA TYR A 255 10.57 23.54 -8.63
C TYR A 255 11.60 24.61 -8.24
N ARG A 256 12.67 24.75 -9.03
CA ARG A 256 13.75 25.73 -8.77
C ARG A 256 13.44 27.10 -9.39
N ARG A 257 14.10 28.15 -8.87
CA ARG A 257 13.92 29.55 -9.30
C ARG A 257 14.37 29.82 -10.74
N ASP A 258 15.35 29.06 -11.24
CA ASP A 258 15.81 29.09 -12.63
C ASP A 258 14.83 28.41 -13.62
N GLY A 259 13.70 27.90 -13.09
CA GLY A 259 12.68 27.20 -13.84
C GLY A 259 13.09 25.80 -14.28
N SER A 260 14.16 25.22 -13.73
CA SER A 260 14.43 23.78 -13.78
C SER A 260 13.48 23.03 -12.84
N ILE A 261 13.16 21.80 -13.22
CA ILE A 261 12.26 20.92 -12.47
C ILE A 261 12.90 19.52 -12.45
N PRO A 262 14.02 19.33 -11.73
CA PRO A 262 14.56 17.99 -11.49
C PRO A 262 13.51 17.08 -10.85
N ILE A 263 13.64 15.79 -11.13
CA ILE A 263 12.86 14.72 -10.51
C ILE A 263 13.86 13.85 -9.76
N GLU A 264 13.67 13.73 -8.44
CA GLU A 264 14.52 12.94 -7.55
C GLU A 264 13.61 12.04 -6.71
N GLY A 265 14.12 10.88 -6.30
CA GLY A 265 13.32 9.96 -5.49
C GLY A 265 12.98 10.56 -4.12
N ARG A 266 11.80 10.23 -3.60
CA ARG A 266 11.30 10.82 -2.35
C ARG A 266 12.21 10.48 -1.17
N TRP A 267 12.66 9.22 -1.09
CA TRP A 267 13.66 8.76 -0.15
C TRP A 267 14.96 9.57 -0.21
N GLU A 268 15.53 9.76 -1.41
CA GLU A 268 16.78 10.51 -1.60
C GLU A 268 16.65 11.99 -1.21
N LEU A 269 15.43 12.54 -1.20
CA LEU A 269 15.14 13.90 -0.76
C LEU A 269 14.94 14.02 0.76
N GLY A 270 14.93 12.90 1.50
CA GLY A 270 14.68 12.88 2.94
C GLY A 270 13.21 13.11 3.31
N GLU A 271 12.29 12.86 2.37
CA GLU A 271 10.84 13.04 2.55
C GLU A 271 10.15 11.75 3.04
N GLY A 272 10.95 10.70 3.31
CA GLY A 272 10.49 9.35 3.67
C GLY A 272 9.78 8.64 2.51
N ASP A 273 9.11 7.52 2.80
CA ASP A 273 8.22 6.82 1.87
C ASP A 273 6.90 6.46 2.57
N ASP A 274 5.92 6.03 1.79
CA ASP A 274 4.65 5.50 2.31
C ASP A 274 4.65 3.97 2.24
N ASN A 275 3.79 3.34 3.04
CA ASN A 275 3.66 1.89 3.05
C ASN A 275 2.98 1.40 1.76
N CYS A 276 3.80 1.10 0.76
CA CYS A 276 3.31 0.64 -0.53
C CYS A 276 2.56 -0.69 -0.46
N VAL A 277 2.76 -1.52 0.58
CA VAL A 277 1.99 -2.76 0.78
C VAL A 277 0.50 -2.46 1.01
N GLN A 278 0.14 -1.31 1.59
CA GLN A 278 -1.27 -0.95 1.82
C GLN A 278 -2.07 -0.81 0.51
N CYS A 279 -1.44 -0.26 -0.53
CA CYS A 279 -2.11 -0.01 -1.81
C CYS A 279 -1.74 -1.05 -2.88
N HIS A 280 -0.51 -1.55 -2.87
CA HIS A 280 0.08 -2.32 -3.97
C HIS A 280 0.36 -3.79 -3.62
N LYS A 281 -0.14 -4.34 -2.52
CA LYS A 281 0.04 -5.78 -2.21
C LYS A 281 -0.58 -6.72 -3.25
N SER A 282 -1.53 -6.25 -4.04
CA SER A 282 -2.08 -6.94 -5.22
C SER A 282 -1.33 -6.62 -6.52
N GLY A 283 -0.19 -5.93 -6.44
CA GLY A 283 0.66 -5.55 -7.56
C GLY A 283 0.26 -4.22 -8.21
N VAL A 284 0.26 -4.20 -9.55
CA VAL A 284 -0.20 -3.05 -10.34
C VAL A 284 -1.70 -2.89 -10.15
N LEU A 285 -2.19 -1.67 -9.97
CA LEU A 285 -3.63 -1.42 -9.81
C LEU A 285 -4.31 -1.10 -11.14
N PRO A 286 -5.56 -1.54 -11.35
CA PRO A 286 -6.34 -1.15 -12.52
C PRO A 286 -6.71 0.35 -12.48
N ILE A 287 -6.80 0.96 -13.66
CA ILE A 287 -7.13 2.39 -13.80
C ILE A 287 -8.63 2.54 -14.05
N PHE A 288 -9.32 3.19 -13.12
CA PHE A 288 -10.74 3.53 -13.23
C PHE A 288 -10.93 5.03 -13.07
N PRO A 289 -10.86 5.79 -14.18
CA PRO A 289 -11.03 7.22 -14.17
C PRO A 289 -12.39 7.67 -13.63
N GLU A 290 -12.45 8.91 -13.13
CA GLU A 290 -13.71 9.60 -12.91
C GLU A 290 -14.47 9.71 -14.22
N ALA A 291 -15.78 9.45 -14.18
CA ALA A 291 -16.63 9.48 -15.36
C ALA A 291 -16.51 10.83 -16.07
N GLY A 292 -16.21 10.81 -17.36
CA GLY A 292 -16.01 12.02 -18.17
C GLY A 292 -14.66 12.72 -17.99
N SER A 293 -13.74 12.21 -17.15
CA SER A 293 -12.42 12.82 -16.97
C SER A 293 -11.40 12.47 -18.07
N VAL A 294 -11.67 11.42 -18.85
CA VAL A 294 -10.87 10.98 -19.99
C VAL A 294 -11.53 11.45 -21.27
N SER A 295 -10.74 11.93 -22.23
CA SER A 295 -11.27 12.31 -23.54
C SER A 295 -11.66 11.07 -24.35
N VAL A 296 -12.64 11.22 -25.26
CA VAL A 296 -13.17 10.10 -26.05
C VAL A 296 -12.08 9.39 -26.86
N ASP A 297 -11.11 10.14 -27.40
CA ASP A 297 -9.97 9.60 -28.14
C ASP A 297 -8.98 8.81 -27.27
N GLU A 298 -9.08 8.91 -25.95
CA GLU A 298 -8.20 8.25 -24.97
C GLU A 298 -8.84 7.01 -24.33
N HIS A 299 -10.15 6.75 -24.55
CA HIS A 299 -10.82 5.57 -23.98
C HIS A 299 -10.14 4.25 -24.37
N GLY A 300 -9.72 4.11 -25.63
CA GLY A 300 -9.00 2.91 -26.09
C GLY A 300 -7.66 2.70 -25.36
N ALA A 301 -6.99 3.78 -24.95
CA ALA A 301 -5.76 3.70 -24.16
C ALA A 301 -6.03 3.21 -22.73
N VAL A 302 -7.14 3.64 -22.11
CA VAL A 302 -7.57 3.14 -20.79
C VAL A 302 -7.89 1.65 -20.85
N GLU A 303 -8.63 1.22 -21.88
CA GLU A 303 -8.98 -0.18 -22.09
C GLU A 303 -7.74 -1.05 -22.30
N GLU A 304 -6.78 -0.57 -23.10
CA GLU A 304 -5.50 -1.24 -23.37
C GLU A 304 -4.68 -1.40 -22.09
N VAL A 305 -4.55 -0.35 -21.27
CA VAL A 305 -3.82 -0.41 -19.99
C VAL A 305 -4.47 -1.42 -19.03
N ASN A 306 -5.80 -1.40 -18.89
CA ASN A 306 -6.52 -2.37 -18.06
C ASN A 306 -6.46 -3.79 -18.63
N ARG A 307 -6.36 -3.96 -19.95
CA ARG A 307 -6.11 -5.25 -20.59
C ARG A 307 -4.72 -5.78 -20.24
N ARG A 308 -3.68 -4.94 -20.27
CA ARG A 308 -2.32 -5.31 -19.86
C ARG A 308 -2.25 -5.70 -18.39
N PHE A 309 -2.87 -4.92 -17.50
CA PHE A 309 -2.98 -5.26 -16.06
C PHE A 309 -3.49 -6.69 -15.83
N ARG A 310 -4.59 -7.08 -16.49
CA ARG A 310 -5.15 -8.43 -16.38
C ARG A 310 -4.22 -9.54 -16.88
N GLY A 311 -3.22 -9.19 -17.68
CA GLY A 311 -2.25 -10.12 -18.28
C GLY A 311 -0.98 -10.33 -17.47
N TYR A 312 -0.73 -9.60 -16.38
CA TYR A 312 0.50 -9.77 -15.60
C TYR A 312 0.57 -11.05 -14.77
N GLY A 313 -0.56 -11.73 -14.59
CA GLY A 313 -0.62 -12.92 -13.74
C GLY A 313 -0.45 -12.59 -12.25
N THR A 314 0.00 -13.56 -11.47
CA THR A 314 0.08 -13.41 -10.00
C THR A 314 1.22 -12.46 -9.59
N PRO A 315 0.94 -11.43 -8.79
CA PRO A 315 1.98 -10.52 -8.32
C PRO A 315 2.95 -11.22 -7.36
N ARG A 316 4.24 -10.94 -7.55
CA ARG A 316 5.35 -11.20 -6.65
C ARG A 316 6.07 -9.88 -6.39
N PHE A 317 6.80 -9.80 -5.29
CA PHE A 317 7.51 -8.57 -4.91
C PHE A 317 9.01 -8.83 -4.86
N GLY A 318 9.59 -9.56 -5.82
CA GLY A 318 11.03 -9.85 -5.86
C GLY A 318 11.58 -10.57 -4.61
N GLY A 319 10.70 -11.18 -3.81
CA GLY A 319 11.01 -11.72 -2.49
C GLY A 319 11.03 -10.70 -1.35
N TYR A 320 10.87 -9.40 -1.57
CA TYR A 320 10.82 -8.36 -0.53
C TYR A 320 9.55 -8.45 0.35
N LEU A 321 8.48 -9.00 -0.22
CA LEU A 321 7.21 -9.29 0.44
C LEU A 321 6.69 -10.67 0.01
N ASP A 322 6.21 -11.45 0.98
CA ASP A 322 5.40 -12.63 0.72
C ASP A 322 3.93 -12.32 1.02
N ALA A 323 3.18 -11.95 -0.01
CA ALA A 323 1.77 -11.58 0.12
C ALA A 323 0.87 -12.74 0.61
N SER A 324 1.34 -13.99 0.50
CA SER A 324 0.60 -15.16 1.01
C SER A 324 0.48 -15.17 2.53
N LYS A 325 1.35 -14.43 3.23
CA LYS A 325 1.40 -14.31 4.69
C LYS A 325 0.36 -13.36 5.28
N PHE A 326 -0.52 -12.78 4.45
CA PHE A 326 -1.59 -11.87 4.89
C PHE A 326 -2.98 -12.52 4.87
N GLY A 327 -3.05 -13.82 4.54
CA GLY A 327 -4.27 -14.62 4.66
C GLY A 327 -5.26 -14.47 3.50
N PRO A 328 -6.48 -14.99 3.65
CA PRO A 328 -7.56 -14.83 2.67
C PRO A 328 -8.06 -13.38 2.64
N GLY A 329 -8.66 -12.98 1.51
CA GLY A 329 -9.22 -11.65 1.29
C GLY A 329 -10.73 -11.55 1.50
N LEU A 330 -11.27 -10.37 1.22
CA LEU A 330 -12.71 -10.08 1.21
C LEU A 330 -13.49 -11.08 0.36
N GLY A 331 -14.64 -11.53 0.85
CA GLY A 331 -15.52 -12.45 0.14
C GLY A 331 -15.06 -13.91 0.12
N ALA A 332 -14.05 -14.29 0.91
CA ALA A 332 -13.55 -15.66 0.99
C ALA A 332 -14.41 -16.62 1.83
N SER A 333 -15.36 -16.10 2.61
CA SER A 333 -16.30 -16.93 3.39
C SER A 333 -17.26 -17.72 2.52
N THR A 334 -17.69 -18.87 3.03
CA THR A 334 -18.70 -19.70 2.36
C THR A 334 -20.11 -19.13 2.52
N ALA A 335 -21.06 -19.62 1.73
CA ALA A 335 -22.47 -19.26 1.89
C ALA A 335 -23.02 -19.66 3.29
N ALA A 336 -22.55 -20.77 3.86
CA ALA A 336 -22.95 -21.21 5.19
C ALA A 336 -22.47 -20.23 6.28
N ASP A 337 -21.22 -19.77 6.18
CA ASP A 337 -20.66 -18.78 7.11
C ASP A 337 -21.47 -17.47 7.07
N ARG A 338 -21.86 -17.03 5.87
CA ARG A 338 -22.69 -15.83 5.68
C ARG A 338 -24.08 -16.00 6.28
N VAL A 339 -24.71 -17.15 6.11
CA VAL A 339 -26.02 -17.44 6.73
C VAL A 339 -25.90 -17.46 8.25
N ALA A 340 -24.84 -18.06 8.80
CA ALA A 340 -24.61 -18.05 10.24
C ALA A 340 -24.40 -16.63 10.79
N ARG A 341 -23.73 -15.76 10.02
CA ARG A 341 -23.41 -14.38 10.44
C ARG A 341 -24.56 -13.40 10.25
N PHE A 342 -25.22 -13.43 9.09
CA PHE A 342 -26.19 -12.42 8.67
C PHE A 342 -27.64 -12.94 8.66
N GLY A 343 -27.85 -14.21 8.99
CA GLY A 343 -29.15 -14.86 9.00
C GLY A 343 -29.54 -15.49 7.66
N SER A 344 -30.54 -16.38 7.69
CA SER A 344 -31.02 -17.10 6.50
C SER A 344 -31.59 -16.17 5.43
N GLY A 345 -32.27 -15.10 5.81
CA GLY A 345 -32.82 -14.11 4.87
C GLY A 345 -31.76 -13.35 4.07
N PHE A 346 -30.52 -13.27 4.56
CA PHE A 346 -29.44 -12.62 3.83
C PHE A 346 -29.07 -13.40 2.57
N ARG A 347 -29.14 -14.73 2.59
CA ARG A 347 -28.74 -15.61 1.47
C ARG A 347 -29.40 -15.23 0.14
N ASP A 348 -30.68 -14.86 0.20
CA ASP A 348 -31.49 -14.58 -0.98
C ASP A 348 -31.46 -13.09 -1.37
N SER A 349 -30.65 -12.27 -0.68
CA SER A 349 -30.46 -10.85 -1.01
C SER A 349 -29.52 -10.67 -2.20
N GLN A 350 -29.72 -9.56 -2.94
CA GLN A 350 -28.81 -9.17 -4.02
C GLN A 350 -27.39 -8.94 -3.51
N VAL A 351 -27.25 -8.39 -2.29
CA VAL A 351 -25.95 -8.14 -1.65
C VAL A 351 -25.19 -9.44 -1.41
N ALA A 352 -25.83 -10.48 -0.87
CA ALA A 352 -25.19 -11.77 -0.66
C ALA A 352 -24.71 -12.40 -1.96
N GLY A 353 -25.51 -12.29 -3.04
CA GLY A 353 -25.12 -12.73 -4.38
C GLY A 353 -23.91 -11.98 -4.94
N ALA A 354 -23.68 -10.74 -4.51
CA ALA A 354 -22.55 -9.89 -4.92
C ALA A 354 -21.32 -9.97 -4.00
N MET A 355 -21.35 -10.71 -2.89
CA MET A 355 -20.16 -10.94 -2.05
C MET A 355 -19.21 -11.96 -2.69
N THR A 356 -18.68 -11.65 -3.87
CA THR A 356 -17.91 -12.57 -4.73
C THR A 356 -16.51 -12.06 -5.06
N CYS A 357 -15.98 -11.10 -4.29
CA CYS A 357 -14.67 -10.49 -4.52
C CYS A 357 -13.54 -11.52 -4.70
N ALA A 358 -13.56 -12.60 -3.91
CA ALA A 358 -12.59 -13.69 -3.98
C ALA A 358 -12.58 -14.46 -5.31
N ALA A 359 -13.63 -14.36 -6.15
CA ALA A 359 -13.66 -14.98 -7.46
C ALA A 359 -12.59 -14.40 -8.41
N CYS A 360 -12.25 -13.12 -8.25
CA CYS A 360 -11.17 -12.46 -9.00
C CYS A 360 -9.93 -12.21 -8.12
N HIS A 361 -10.12 -11.91 -6.83
CA HIS A 361 -9.05 -11.59 -5.89
C HIS A 361 -8.59 -12.82 -5.10
N ARG A 362 -8.09 -13.82 -5.83
CA ARG A 362 -7.49 -15.03 -5.26
C ARG A 362 -5.97 -15.00 -5.35
N ALA A 363 -5.32 -15.79 -4.49
CA ALA A 363 -3.86 -15.79 -4.32
C ALA A 363 -3.07 -16.08 -5.61
N ASP A 364 -3.63 -16.87 -6.53
CA ASP A 364 -3.05 -17.27 -7.81
C ASP A 364 -3.56 -16.44 -9.00
N TYR A 365 -4.26 -15.32 -8.77
CA TYR A 365 -4.73 -14.43 -9.84
C TYR A 365 -4.43 -12.97 -9.52
N LEU A 366 -5.43 -12.12 -9.24
CA LEU A 366 -5.20 -10.69 -8.96
C LEU A 366 -4.66 -10.42 -7.54
N GLY A 367 -4.46 -11.46 -6.73
CA GLY A 367 -4.08 -11.33 -5.33
C GLY A 367 -5.27 -11.00 -4.41
N PRO A 368 -5.22 -11.44 -3.14
CA PRO A 368 -6.30 -11.26 -2.18
C PRO A 368 -6.44 -9.80 -1.72
N LEU A 369 -7.68 -9.32 -1.59
CA LEU A 369 -7.98 -8.07 -0.88
C LEU A 369 -8.04 -8.34 0.62
N ASN A 370 -6.88 -8.37 1.27
CA ASN A 370 -6.74 -8.68 2.69
C ASN A 370 -5.98 -7.56 3.43
N TRP A 371 -6.03 -7.53 4.75
CA TRP A 371 -5.35 -6.52 5.55
C TRP A 371 -3.81 -6.73 5.60
N PRO A 372 -2.95 -5.68 5.59
CA PRO A 372 -3.28 -4.26 5.43
C PRO A 372 -3.72 -3.93 4.01
N MET A 373 -4.75 -3.09 3.90
CA MET A 373 -5.34 -2.65 2.64
C MET A 373 -5.94 -1.25 2.82
N ASP A 374 -5.87 -0.44 1.77
CA ASP A 374 -6.42 0.91 1.74
C ASP A 374 -7.96 0.90 1.64
N SER A 375 -8.63 1.44 2.65
CA SER A 375 -10.10 1.45 2.73
C SER A 375 -10.74 2.39 1.73
N THR A 376 -10.08 3.51 1.41
CA THR A 376 -10.51 4.47 0.39
C THR A 376 -10.50 3.81 -0.99
N LEU A 377 -9.45 3.06 -1.31
CA LEU A 377 -9.34 2.35 -2.59
C LEU A 377 -10.44 1.28 -2.70
N ILE A 378 -10.64 0.45 -1.69
CA ILE A 378 -11.62 -0.64 -1.76
C ILE A 378 -13.06 -0.12 -1.75
N SER A 379 -13.42 0.78 -0.83
CA SER A 379 -14.78 1.35 -0.75
C SER A 379 -15.16 1.94 -2.10
N SER A 380 -14.21 2.63 -2.71
CA SER A 380 -14.45 3.35 -3.93
C SER A 380 -14.77 2.49 -5.14
N TYR A 381 -14.15 1.29 -5.24
CA TYR A 381 -14.49 0.34 -6.28
C TYR A 381 -15.86 -0.30 -6.03
N VAL A 382 -16.17 -0.64 -4.79
CA VAL A 382 -17.42 -1.30 -4.43
C VAL A 382 -18.60 -0.33 -4.54
N GLU A 383 -18.54 0.78 -3.81
CA GLU A 383 -19.55 1.85 -3.81
C GLU A 383 -19.65 2.55 -5.16
N GLY A 384 -18.55 2.58 -5.92
CA GLY A 384 -18.52 3.11 -7.27
C GLY A 384 -19.20 2.22 -8.32
N GLY A 385 -19.55 0.97 -7.98
CA GLY A 385 -20.20 -0.01 -8.86
C GLY A 385 -19.26 -0.84 -9.73
N GLN A 386 -17.95 -0.75 -9.47
CA GLN A 386 -16.92 -1.35 -10.32
C GLN A 386 -16.55 -2.75 -9.80
N MET A 387 -16.94 -3.04 -8.55
CA MET A 387 -16.78 -4.32 -7.90
C MET A 387 -18.04 -4.75 -7.13
N PRO A 388 -18.39 -6.05 -7.14
CA PRO A 388 -17.83 -7.09 -8.00
C PRO A 388 -18.22 -6.89 -9.48
N ARG A 389 -17.39 -7.39 -10.39
CA ARG A 389 -17.68 -7.32 -11.83
C ARG A 389 -18.92 -8.15 -12.17
N GLY A 390 -19.80 -7.60 -13.02
CA GLY A 390 -20.99 -8.30 -13.52
C GLY A 390 -22.21 -8.19 -12.61
N HIS A 391 -22.14 -7.40 -11.53
CA HIS A 391 -23.30 -7.07 -10.70
C HIS A 391 -23.65 -5.59 -10.87
N GLU A 392 -24.89 -5.33 -11.25
CA GLU A 392 -25.46 -3.98 -11.26
C GLU A 392 -26.29 -3.81 -9.99
N LEU A 393 -25.73 -3.10 -9.02
CA LEU A 393 -26.39 -2.83 -7.74
C LEU A 393 -26.78 -1.34 -7.65
N PRO A 394 -27.96 -1.01 -7.09
CA PRO A 394 -28.28 0.36 -6.75
C PRO A 394 -27.33 0.90 -5.67
N GLU A 395 -27.24 2.22 -5.54
CA GLU A 395 -26.24 2.88 -4.68
C GLU A 395 -26.28 2.44 -3.22
N ASP A 396 -27.48 2.30 -2.65
CA ASP A 396 -27.71 1.80 -1.30
C ASP A 396 -27.25 0.35 -1.12
N ALA A 397 -27.53 -0.53 -2.09
CA ALA A 397 -27.05 -1.91 -2.06
C ALA A 397 -25.52 -2.01 -2.21
N ARG A 398 -24.86 -1.08 -2.92
CA ARG A 398 -23.39 -1.02 -3.01
C ARG A 398 -22.75 -0.62 -1.68
N ARG A 399 -23.33 0.36 -0.97
CA ARG A 399 -22.90 0.72 0.39
C ARG A 399 -23.09 -0.45 1.35
N GLU A 400 -24.26 -1.08 1.33
CA GLU A 400 -24.50 -2.26 2.16
C GLU A 400 -23.51 -3.38 1.82
N LEU A 401 -23.25 -3.65 0.54
CA LEU A 401 -22.25 -4.63 0.14
C LEU A 401 -20.88 -4.34 0.75
N TYR A 402 -20.40 -3.11 0.67
CA TYR A 402 -19.12 -2.73 1.28
C TYR A 402 -19.11 -2.94 2.79
N GLU A 403 -20.15 -2.47 3.50
CA GLU A 403 -20.30 -2.67 4.95
C GLU A 403 -20.28 -4.15 5.33
N ARG A 404 -21.00 -5.00 4.58
CA ARG A 404 -21.04 -6.46 4.81
C ARG A 404 -19.71 -7.13 4.55
N LEU A 405 -18.96 -6.71 3.53
CA LEU A 405 -17.61 -7.22 3.25
C LEU A 405 -16.65 -6.87 4.40
N VAL A 406 -16.67 -5.63 4.88
CA VAL A 406 -15.85 -5.18 6.01
C VAL A 406 -16.23 -5.92 7.30
N GLN A 407 -17.54 -6.05 7.56
CA GLN A 407 -18.05 -6.79 8.71
C GLN A 407 -17.64 -8.27 8.65
N GLU A 408 -17.84 -8.95 7.53
CA GLU A 408 -17.45 -10.36 7.31
C GLU A 408 -15.95 -10.57 7.57
N TYR A 409 -15.12 -9.62 7.14
CA TYR A 409 -13.68 -9.74 7.24
C TYR A 409 -13.15 -9.54 8.66
N PHE A 410 -13.59 -8.47 9.33
CA PHE A 410 -13.03 -8.00 10.61
C PHE A 410 -13.85 -8.39 11.85
N ASP A 411 -14.89 -9.22 11.73
CA ASP A 411 -15.69 -9.59 12.90
C ASP A 411 -14.82 -10.24 13.99
N ALA A 412 -14.88 -9.67 15.19
CA ALA A 412 -14.12 -10.13 16.35
C ALA A 412 -14.95 -11.06 17.25
N ASP A 413 -16.17 -11.42 16.87
CA ASP A 413 -17.00 -12.35 17.64
C ASP A 413 -16.27 -13.69 17.90
N ALA A 414 -16.54 -14.30 19.05
CA ALA A 414 -15.88 -15.55 19.45
C ALA A 414 -16.53 -16.80 18.82
N LYS A 415 -17.85 -16.76 18.59
CA LYS A 415 -18.64 -17.87 18.06
C LYS A 415 -18.62 -17.90 16.53
N HIS A 416 -18.71 -16.72 15.91
CA HIS A 416 -18.71 -16.52 14.48
C HIS A 416 -17.61 -15.51 14.07
N PRO A 417 -16.34 -15.82 14.33
CA PRO A 417 -15.23 -14.93 13.97
C PRO A 417 -15.22 -14.59 12.48
N GLY A 418 -14.75 -13.40 12.14
CA GLY A 418 -14.55 -12.93 10.77
C GLY A 418 -13.47 -13.72 10.04
N ILE A 419 -13.31 -13.46 8.74
CA ILE A 419 -12.30 -14.12 7.88
C ILE A 419 -10.90 -13.98 8.50
N PHE A 420 -10.50 -12.76 8.86
CA PHE A 420 -9.14 -12.49 9.34
C PHE A 420 -8.85 -13.17 10.68
N LYS A 421 -9.80 -13.09 11.63
CA LYS A 421 -9.69 -13.77 12.93
C LYS A 421 -9.65 -15.30 12.76
N SER A 422 -10.53 -15.86 11.94
CA SER A 422 -10.60 -17.31 11.71
C SER A 422 -9.30 -17.84 11.11
N TRP A 423 -8.73 -17.11 10.14
CA TRP A 423 -7.45 -17.45 9.54
C TRP A 423 -6.30 -17.40 10.54
N LEU A 424 -6.16 -16.31 11.30
CA LEU A 424 -5.10 -16.17 12.31
C LEU A 424 -5.14 -17.27 13.40
N LEU A 425 -6.33 -17.81 13.69
CA LEU A 425 -6.53 -18.92 14.61
C LEU A 425 -6.38 -20.31 13.95
N GLY A 426 -5.98 -20.39 12.68
CA GLY A 426 -5.78 -21.64 11.94
C GLY A 426 -7.07 -22.39 11.58
N ARG A 427 -8.25 -21.75 11.66
CA ARG A 427 -9.56 -22.40 11.45
C ARG A 427 -9.98 -22.52 9.98
N LEU A 428 -9.24 -21.88 9.06
CA LEU A 428 -9.53 -21.88 7.62
C LEU A 428 -8.53 -22.73 6.81
N ARG A 429 -7.73 -23.58 7.48
CA ARG A 429 -6.80 -24.50 6.81
C ARG A 429 -7.53 -25.63 6.10
#